data_AF-A0A3S4IYQ7-F1
#
_entry.id   AF-A0A3S4IYQ7-F1
#
_cell.length_a   1.000
_cell.length_b   1.000
_cell.length_c   1.000
_cell.angle_alpha   90.00
_cell.angle_beta   90.00
_cell.angle_gamma   90.00
#
_symmetry.space_group_name_H-M   'P 1'
#
loop_
_entity.id
_entity.type
_entity.pdbx_description
1 polymer ?
#
loop_
_entity_poly.entity_id
_entity_poly.type
_entity_poly.pdbx_seq_one_letter_code
_entity_poly.pdbx_strand_id
1 'polypeptide(L)' 'MELYLDTSDVEAVKSLARIFPLAGVTTNPSIVAAGKKPLEVLLPELHDAMGGQGRLFAQVMASTAQGMVSDARKLRAIIP' A
#
# COMPACT_ATOMS: atom_id res chain seq x y z
N MET A 1 7.81 2.15 -18.37
CA MET A 1 6.81 1.16 -17.89
C MET A 1 7.09 0.94 -16.41
N GLU A 2 6.06 0.87 -15.57
CA GLU A 2 6.16 0.63 -14.13
C GLU A 2 5.43 -0.68 -13.80
N LEU A 3 6.10 -1.61 -13.12
CA LEU A 3 5.54 -2.89 -12.71
C LEU A 3 5.11 -2.82 -11.24
N TYR A 4 3.85 -3.13 -10.95
CA TYR A 4 3.29 -3.12 -9.59
C TYR A 4 2.79 -4.50 -9.19
N LEU A 5 2.88 -4.82 -7.90
CA LEU A 5 2.16 -5.95 -7.31
C LEU A 5 0.87 -5.46 -6.68
N ASP A 6 -0.24 -6.14 -6.94
CA ASP A 6 -1.54 -5.82 -6.34
C ASP A 6 -1.83 -6.77 -5.17
N THR A 7 -1.31 -6.43 -3.98
CA THR A 7 -1.34 -7.33 -2.81
C THR A 7 -1.11 -6.59 -1.49
N SER A 8 -1.51 -7.20 -0.38
CA SER A 8 -1.15 -6.80 0.99
C SER A 8 -0.26 -7.83 1.70
N ASP A 9 0.24 -8.83 0.99
CA ASP A 9 1.14 -9.86 1.54
C ASP A 9 2.59 -9.35 1.57
N VAL A 10 3.04 -8.99 2.77
CA VAL A 10 4.36 -8.40 3.02
C VAL A 10 5.50 -9.39 2.70
N GLU A 11 5.33 -10.67 3.01
CA GLU A 11 6.38 -11.69 2.76
C GLU A 11 6.48 -12.01 1.26
N ALA A 12 5.34 -12.04 0.56
CA ALA A 12 5.33 -12.17 -0.89
C ALA A 12 6.00 -10.96 -1.56
N VAL A 13 5.70 -9.74 -1.13
CA VAL A 13 6.35 -8.52 -1.65
C VAL A 13 7.86 -8.57 -1.44
N LYS A 14 8.31 -8.89 -0.22
CA LYS A 14 9.75 -9.00 0.10
C LYS A 14 10.48 -10.03 -0.76
N SER A 15 9.82 -11.14 -1.06
CA SER A 15 10.36 -12.21 -1.90
C SER A 15 10.42 -11.80 -3.37
N LEU A 16 9.34 -11.21 -3.89
CA LEU A 16 9.20 -10.85 -5.29
C LEU A 16 9.99 -9.59 -5.67
N ALA A 17 10.19 -8.65 -4.73
CA ALA A 17 11.02 -7.46 -4.94
C ALA A 17 12.49 -7.80 -5.24
N ARG A 18 12.96 -9.00 -4.88
CA ARG A 18 14.31 -9.49 -5.20
C ARG A 18 14.41 -10.11 -6.60
N ILE A 19 13.28 -10.39 -7.23
CA ILE A 19 13.17 -11.12 -8.51
C ILE A 19 12.75 -10.16 -9.62
N PHE A 20 11.74 -9.32 -9.35
CA PHE A 20 11.14 -8.41 -10.31
C PHE A 20 11.62 -6.96 -10.11
N PRO A 21 11.74 -6.17 -11.19
CA PRO A 21 12.02 -4.73 -11.10
C PRO A 21 10.73 -3.98 -10.73
N LEU A 22 10.28 -4.14 -9.48
CA LEU A 22 9.03 -3.54 -8.99
C LEU A 22 9.18 -2.02 -8.84
N ALA A 23 8.19 -1.28 -9.35
CA ALA A 23 8.02 0.15 -9.10
C ALA A 23 7.23 0.43 -7.81
N GLY A 24 6.54 -0.57 -7.25
CA GLY A 24 5.76 -0.41 -6.03
C GLY A 24 4.72 -1.50 -5.80
N VAL A 25 3.80 -1.21 -4.88
CA VAL A 25 2.65 -2.06 -4.54
C VAL A 25 1.36 -1.24 -4.57
N THR A 26 0.31 -1.83 -5.15
CA THR A 26 -1.05 -1.31 -5.08
C THR A 26 -1.87 -2.12 -4.07
N THR A 27 -2.75 -1.42 -3.37
CA THR A 27 -3.75 -2.04 -2.51
C THR A 27 -5.12 -1.46 -2.82
N ASN A 28 -6.16 -2.21 -2.47
CA ASN A 28 -7.54 -1.77 -2.47
C ASN A 28 -8.24 -2.29 -1.20
N PRO A 29 -9.45 -1.81 -0.86
CA PRO A 29 -10.11 -2.17 0.40
C PRO A 29 -10.30 -3.67 0.59
N SER A 30 -10.59 -4.41 -0.48
CA SER A 30 -10.77 -5.86 -0.43
C SER A 30 -9.45 -6.60 -0.13
N ILE A 31 -8.36 -6.19 -0.77
CA ILE A 31 -7.01 -6.74 -0.52
C ILE A 31 -6.60 -6.48 0.93
N VAL A 32 -6.73 -5.25 1.42
CA VAL A 32 -6.38 -4.88 2.80
C VAL A 32 -7.21 -5.66 3.82
N ALA A 33 -8.52 -5.79 3.58
CA ALA A 33 -9.42 -6.54 4.46
C ALA A 33 -9.03 -8.03 4.56
N ALA A 34 -8.58 -8.65 3.46
CA ALA A 34 -8.11 -10.03 3.46
C ALA A 34 -6.83 -10.21 4.30
N GLY A 35 -5.95 -9.20 4.31
CA GLY A 35 -4.72 -9.18 5.10
C GLY A 35 -4.93 -9.01 6.61
N LYS A 36 -6.14 -8.61 7.06
CA LYS A 36 -6.53 -8.45 8.48
C LYS A 36 -5.59 -7.56 9.32
N LYS A 37 -4.85 -6.65 8.67
CA LYS A 37 -4.00 -5.66 9.33
C LYS A 37 -4.53 -4.24 9.08
N PRO A 38 -4.48 -3.36 10.10
CA PRO A 38 -4.80 -1.95 9.89
C PRO A 38 -3.76 -1.27 9.00
N LEU A 39 -4.15 -0.22 8.27
CA LEU A 39 -3.31 0.46 7.27
C LEU A 39 -2.05 1.08 7.89
N GLU A 40 -2.16 1.55 9.12
CA GLU A 40 -1.08 2.16 9.91
C GLU A 40 0.05 1.17 10.19
N VAL A 41 -0.23 -0.14 10.14
CA VAL A 41 0.76 -1.21 10.29
C VAL A 41 1.16 -1.75 8.92
N LEU A 42 0.18 -2.00 8.04
CA LEU A 42 0.41 -2.64 6.75
C LEU A 42 1.27 -1.78 5.81
N LEU A 43 1.00 -0.49 5.67
CA LEU A 43 1.68 0.35 4.68
C LEU A 43 3.18 0.52 5.00
N PRO A 44 3.60 0.79 6.25
CA PRO A 44 5.02 0.79 6.60
C PRO A 44 5.71 -0.55 6.33
N GLU A 45 5.08 -1.67 6.69
CA GLU A 45 5.64 -3.01 6.44
C GLU A 45 5.84 -3.27 4.93
N LEU A 46 4.88 -2.88 4.08
CA LEU A 46 5.01 -3.02 2.62
C LEU A 46 6.15 -2.13 2.07
N HIS A 47 6.30 -0.90 2.60
CA HIS A 47 7.39 -0.01 2.21
C HIS A 47 8.76 -0.60 2.58
N ASP A 48 8.89 -1.13 3.80
CA ASP A 48 10.10 -1.78 4.29
C ASP A 48 10.41 -3.07 3.52
N ALA A 49 9.38 -3.84 3.15
CA ALA A 49 9.52 -5.04 2.32
C ALA A 49 10.09 -4.75 0.92
N MET A 50 9.85 -3.54 0.40
CA MET A 50 10.46 -3.03 -0.84
C MET A 50 11.80 -2.32 -0.60
N GLY A 51 12.38 -2.41 0.60
CA GLY A 51 13.66 -1.79 0.94
C GLY A 51 13.59 -0.28 1.12
N GLY A 52 12.44 0.26 1.53
CA GLY A 52 12.22 1.71 1.68
C GLY A 52 12.16 2.45 0.35
N GLN A 53 11.92 1.74 -0.75
CA GLN A 53 11.79 2.29 -2.09
C GLN A 53 10.46 1.86 -2.72
N GLY A 54 10.12 2.44 -3.87
CA GLY A 54 8.90 2.14 -4.58
C GLY A 54 7.67 2.90 -4.05
N ARG A 55 6.65 3.00 -4.89
CA ARG A 55 5.43 3.75 -4.62
C ARG A 55 4.36 2.84 -3.99
N LEU A 56 3.68 3.34 -2.97
CA LEU A 56 2.50 2.69 -2.40
C LEU A 56 1.23 3.39 -2.87
N PHE A 57 0.20 2.59 -3.16
CA PHE A 57 -1.15 3.08 -3.39
C PHE A 57 -2.11 2.45 -2.39
N ALA A 58 -2.94 3.28 -1.77
CA ALA A 58 -4.01 2.88 -0.87
C ALA A 58 -5.26 3.72 -1.18
N GLN A 59 -6.44 3.11 -0.99
CA GLN A 59 -7.72 3.69 -1.40
C GLN A 59 -8.46 4.33 -0.22
N VAL A 60 -9.11 5.46 -0.45
CA VAL A 60 -10.04 6.12 0.49
C VAL A 60 -11.33 5.32 0.65
N MET A 61 -12.04 5.51 1.77
CA MET A 61 -13.28 4.80 2.06
C MET A 61 -14.52 5.70 2.06
N ALA A 62 -14.34 6.99 2.32
CA ALA A 62 -15.45 7.94 2.36
C ALA A 62 -16.17 8.09 1.01
N SER A 63 -17.48 8.33 1.06
CA SER A 63 -18.35 8.53 -0.10
C SER A 63 -18.57 10.00 -0.49
N THR A 64 -18.08 10.95 0.30
CA THR A 64 -18.14 12.40 0.00
C THR A 64 -16.77 12.92 -0.38
N ALA A 65 -16.70 13.93 -1.25
CA ALA A 65 -15.43 14.51 -1.68
C ALA A 65 -14.60 15.03 -0.49
N GLN A 66 -15.23 15.71 0.47
CA GLN A 66 -14.57 16.20 1.68
C GLN A 66 -14.04 15.05 2.55
N GLY A 67 -14.81 13.97 2.68
CA GLY A 67 -14.38 12.77 3.38
C GLY A 67 -13.20 12.09 2.68
N MET A 68 -13.22 11.98 1.34
CA MET A 68 -12.13 11.41 0.56
C MET A 68 -10.83 12.22 0.74
N VAL A 69 -10.91 13.55 0.77
CA VAL A 69 -9.75 14.40 1.05
C VAL A 69 -9.24 14.21 2.48
N SER A 70 -10.14 14.02 3.45
CA SER A 70 -9.75 13.70 4.84
C SER A 70 -9.02 12.36 4.94
N ASP A 71 -9.55 11.32 4.30
CA ASP A 71 -8.92 10.00 4.25
C ASP A 71 -7.56 10.05 3.53
N ALA A 72 -7.46 10.78 2.42
CA ALA A 72 -6.20 10.98 1.72
C ALA A 72 -5.14 11.64 2.62
N ARG A 73 -5.50 12.63 3.43
CA ARG A 73 -4.58 13.23 4.42
C ARG A 73 -4.11 12.23 5.47
N LYS A 74 -4.99 11.35 5.95
CA LYS A 74 -4.59 10.28 6.89
C LYS A 74 -3.61 9.32 6.24
N LEU A 75 -3.88 8.88 5.00
CA LEU A 75 -2.97 8.01 4.25
C LEU A 75 -1.58 8.63 4.09
N ARG A 76 -1.52 9.93 3.77
CA ARG A 76 -0.25 10.68 3.65
C ARG A 76 0.47 10.91 4.98
N ALA A 77 -0.25 10.88 6.10
CA ALA A 77 0.37 10.90 7.43
C ALA A 77 1.05 9.57 7.78
N ILE A 78 0.59 8.45 7.20
CA ILE A 78 1.21 7.13 7.36
C ILE A 78 2.43 6.98 6.45
N ILE A 79 2.27 7.31 5.16
CA ILE A 79 3.34 7.26 4.14
C ILE A 79 3.52 8.66 3.52
N PRO A 80 4.62 9.38 3.86
CA PRO A 80 4.92 10.73 3.37
C PRO A 80 5.28 10.85 1.90
#